data_AF-A0A924LP19-F1
#
_entry.id   AF-A0A924LP19-F1
#
_cell.length_a   1.000
_cell.length_b   1.000
_cell.length_c   1.000
_cell.angle_alpha   90.00
_cell.angle_beta   90.00
_cell.angle_gamma   90.00
#
_symmetry.space_group_name_H-M   'P 1'
#
loop_
_entity.id
_entity.type
_entity.pdbx_description
1 polymer ?
#
loop_
_entity_poly.entity_id
_entity_poly.type
_entity_poly.pdbx_seq_one_letter_code
_entity_poly.pdbx_strand_id
1 'polypeptide(L)'
;VTEGGYNIHAVTAQFDQTNPDVRHDLAPGATPRTTFALVTEALVRRRDRGIEPFTILSCDNIQGNGDVARRSFAAFARLRDPALGDWVERSVRFPNCMVDRITPVTTDADRAELTEQFGVQDAWPVVCEPFTQWVLEDSFTTRPPLQDVGVQLVQDVEPYELMKLRLLNASHQALAYFGHLAGYRLVHEVCQDPLFARFLLAYMEHEATPTLEPVPGIDLVAYQHELIARFSNEQVRDTVARLCAESSDRIPKWLLPVIRHNLEHDGDIELATAVVASWARYAEGVDEHGQPIEVVDRLRGQLVEAARAQHVDPLAFVRDRQLFGDLVDDERFTAAYLAALDSLHSKGARTTLEDLLGGRP
;
A
#
# COMPACT_ATOMS: atom_id res chain seq x y z
N VAL A 1 -2.99 5.64 10.58
CA VAL A 1 -1.66 6.22 10.90
C VAL A 1 -0.65 5.98 9.78
N THR A 2 -1.11 5.71 8.55
CA THR A 2 -0.32 5.27 7.39
C THR A 2 0.24 3.87 7.57
N GLU A 3 0.61 3.25 6.46
CA GLU A 3 1.15 1.89 6.40
C GLU A 3 2.49 1.76 7.14
N GLY A 4 3.24 2.85 7.31
CA GLY A 4 4.50 2.92 8.06
C GLY A 4 4.34 3.25 9.55
N GLY A 5 3.13 3.64 10.00
CA GLY A 5 2.88 4.14 11.35
C GLY A 5 2.92 3.10 12.47
N TYR A 6 3.05 1.81 12.14
CA TYR A 6 2.97 0.70 13.09
C TYR A 6 4.30 0.36 13.77
N ASN A 7 5.39 1.03 13.36
CA ASN A 7 6.74 0.85 13.91
C ASN A 7 7.19 -0.63 13.89
N ILE A 8 6.84 -1.34 12.81
CA ILE A 8 7.25 -2.72 12.55
C ILE A 8 8.33 -2.72 11.48
N HIS A 9 9.40 -3.47 11.70
CA HIS A 9 10.45 -3.69 10.72
C HIS A 9 9.92 -4.55 9.56
N ALA A 10 10.08 -4.07 8.31
CA ALA A 10 9.48 -4.68 7.12
C ALA A 10 9.85 -6.16 6.92
N VAL A 11 11.11 -6.52 7.19
CA VAL A 11 11.60 -7.91 7.03
C VAL A 11 11.31 -8.80 8.23
N THR A 12 11.73 -8.39 9.44
CA THR A 12 11.63 -9.25 10.63
C THR A 12 10.22 -9.32 11.20
N ALA A 13 9.32 -8.42 10.76
CA ALA A 13 7.98 -8.23 11.33
C ALA A 13 7.97 -7.94 12.85
N GLN A 14 9.10 -7.50 13.40
CA GLN A 14 9.25 -7.14 14.82
C GLN A 14 9.04 -5.66 15.05
N PHE A 15 8.54 -5.30 16.23
CA PHE A 15 8.39 -3.91 16.67
C PHE A 15 9.78 -3.27 16.90
N ASP A 16 10.03 -2.12 16.29
CA ASP A 16 11.31 -1.42 16.39
C ASP A 16 11.42 -0.61 17.70
N GLN A 17 11.98 -1.25 18.71
CA GLN A 17 12.27 -0.61 20.01
C GLN A 17 13.36 0.47 19.96
N THR A 18 14.12 0.58 18.86
CA THR A 18 15.23 1.53 18.73
C THR A 18 14.78 2.93 18.31
N ASN A 19 13.53 3.06 17.82
CA ASN A 19 12.90 4.32 17.46
C ASN A 19 13.02 5.37 18.59
N PRO A 20 13.60 6.56 18.33
CA PRO A 20 13.82 7.60 19.34
C PRO A 20 12.55 8.04 20.09
N ASP A 21 11.40 8.12 19.41
CA ASP A 21 10.14 8.53 20.04
C ASP A 21 9.57 7.43 20.91
N VAL A 22 9.73 6.16 20.51
CA VAL A 22 9.41 5.01 21.37
C VAL A 22 10.27 5.02 22.63
N ARG A 23 11.58 5.26 22.50
CA ARG A 23 12.50 5.34 23.65
C ARG A 23 12.16 6.49 24.59
N HIS A 24 11.77 7.65 24.03
CA HIS A 24 11.27 8.79 24.81
C HIS A 24 10.02 8.39 25.61
N ASP A 25 9.07 7.72 24.97
CA ASP A 25 7.79 7.34 25.59
C ASP A 25 7.93 6.29 26.70
N LEU A 26 9.01 5.50 26.69
CA LEU A 26 9.32 4.54 27.74
C LEU A 26 9.94 5.18 28.99
N ALA A 27 10.34 6.45 28.94
CA ALA A 27 10.90 7.14 30.09
C ALA A 27 9.82 7.42 31.16
N PRO A 28 10.12 7.22 32.46
CA PRO A 28 9.15 7.51 33.52
C PRO A 28 8.66 8.96 33.49
N GLY A 29 7.33 9.15 33.45
CA GLY A 29 6.71 10.48 33.43
C GLY A 29 6.79 11.21 32.09
N ALA A 30 7.24 10.55 31.02
CA ALA A 30 7.25 11.15 29.68
C ALA A 30 5.82 11.51 29.22
N THR A 31 5.70 12.68 28.59
CA THR A 31 4.51 13.01 27.80
C THR A 31 4.54 12.18 26.51
N PRO A 32 3.48 11.40 26.21
CA PRO A 32 3.41 10.57 25.01
C PRO A 32 3.65 11.35 23.71
N ARG A 33 4.52 10.82 22.85
CA ARG A 33 4.76 11.30 21.48
C ARG A 33 4.20 10.35 20.43
N THR A 34 4.21 9.05 20.70
CA THR A 34 3.66 8.03 19.80
C THR A 34 2.21 7.71 20.11
N THR A 35 1.48 7.24 19.10
CA THR A 35 0.13 6.68 19.28
C THR A 35 0.15 5.48 20.23
N PHE A 36 1.21 4.68 20.23
CA PHE A 36 1.36 3.52 21.13
C PHE A 36 1.32 3.93 22.59
N ALA A 37 2.11 4.94 22.96
CA ALA A 37 2.16 5.44 24.33
C ALA A 37 0.85 6.07 24.78
N LEU A 38 0.25 6.90 23.91
CA LEU A 38 -1.02 7.57 24.21
C LEU A 38 -2.15 6.56 24.47
N VAL A 39 -2.31 5.59 23.56
CA VAL A 39 -3.35 4.56 23.66
C VAL A 39 -3.08 3.61 24.83
N THR A 40 -1.83 3.18 25.02
CA THR A 40 -1.45 2.30 26.14
C THR A 40 -1.69 2.98 27.49
N GLU A 41 -1.37 4.27 27.62
CA GLU A 41 -1.65 5.02 28.85
C GLU A 41 -3.16 5.15 29.12
N ALA A 42 -3.97 5.36 28.07
CA ALA A 42 -5.44 5.34 28.20
C ALA A 42 -5.94 3.98 28.69
N LEU A 43 -5.40 2.88 28.15
CA LEU A 43 -5.72 1.51 28.55
C LEU A 43 -5.33 1.23 30.02
N VAL A 44 -4.14 1.65 30.46
CA VAL A 44 -3.70 1.54 31.86
C VAL A 44 -4.67 2.26 32.79
N ARG A 45 -5.02 3.51 32.48
CA ARG A 45 -5.97 4.28 33.30
C ARG A 45 -7.35 3.65 33.37
N ARG A 46 -7.81 3.00 32.30
CA ARG A 46 -9.09 2.26 32.29
C ARG A 46 -9.00 1.02 33.18
N ARG A 47 -7.93 0.23 33.03
CA ARG A 47 -7.66 -0.95 33.85
C ARG A 47 -7.66 -0.61 35.34
N ASP A 48 -6.92 0.44 35.74
CA ASP A 48 -6.81 0.86 37.14
C ASP A 48 -8.14 1.36 37.73
N ARG A 49 -9.07 1.79 36.86
CA ARG A 49 -10.42 2.24 37.23
C ARG A 49 -11.48 1.12 37.09
N GLY A 50 -11.10 -0.09 36.71
CA GLY A 50 -12.03 -1.19 36.48
C GLY A 50 -12.95 -0.98 35.28
N ILE A 51 -12.53 -0.18 34.29
CA ILE A 51 -13.29 0.09 33.07
C ILE A 51 -12.79 -0.84 31.97
N GLU A 52 -13.70 -1.51 31.25
CA GLU A 52 -13.35 -2.40 30.15
C GLU A 52 -12.50 -1.71 29.06
N PRO A 53 -11.53 -2.39 28.43
CA PRO A 53 -10.76 -1.82 27.32
C PRO A 53 -11.65 -1.51 26.11
N PHE A 54 -11.31 -0.45 25.38
CA PHE A 54 -11.93 -0.17 24.08
C PHE A 54 -11.31 -1.06 22.99
N THR A 55 -12.04 -1.26 21.89
CA THR A 55 -11.49 -1.86 20.66
C THR A 55 -10.46 -0.92 20.03
N ILE A 56 -9.37 -1.47 19.52
CA ILE A 56 -8.44 -0.76 18.63
C ILE A 56 -8.71 -1.26 17.22
N LEU A 57 -9.43 -0.45 16.42
CA LEU A 57 -9.75 -0.75 15.03
C LEU A 57 -8.77 -0.03 14.11
N SER A 58 -7.95 -0.81 13.42
CA SER A 58 -7.06 -0.33 12.38
C SER A 58 -7.85 -0.15 11.07
N CYS A 59 -7.64 0.97 10.36
CA CYS A 59 -8.21 1.22 9.03
C CYS A 59 -7.11 1.60 8.00
N ASP A 60 -5.85 1.21 8.25
CA ASP A 60 -4.77 1.40 7.28
C ASP A 60 -4.67 0.17 6.34
N ASN A 61 -4.14 0.39 5.12
CA ASN A 61 -4.08 -0.63 4.06
C ASN A 61 -2.90 -1.61 4.23
N ILE A 62 -2.95 -2.41 5.29
CA ILE A 62 -1.98 -3.48 5.56
C ILE A 62 -2.75 -4.80 5.67
N GLN A 63 -2.17 -5.91 5.20
CA GLN A 63 -2.75 -7.23 5.44
C GLN A 63 -2.73 -7.54 6.94
N GLY A 64 -3.84 -8.05 7.47
CA GLY A 64 -4.00 -8.34 8.89
C GLY A 64 -3.79 -7.09 9.74
N ASN A 65 -4.40 -5.96 9.35
CA ASN A 65 -4.14 -4.66 9.98
C ASN A 65 -4.50 -4.63 11.48
N GLY A 66 -5.48 -5.42 11.92
CA GLY A 66 -5.82 -5.67 13.31
C GLY A 66 -4.73 -6.48 14.01
N ASP A 67 -4.22 -7.54 13.39
CA ASP A 67 -3.13 -8.33 13.97
C ASP A 67 -1.80 -7.56 14.06
N VAL A 68 -1.50 -6.74 13.05
CA VAL A 68 -0.39 -5.78 13.07
C VAL A 68 -0.55 -4.81 14.24
N ALA A 69 -1.74 -4.22 14.41
CA ALA A 69 -2.03 -3.36 15.56
C ALA A 69 -1.85 -4.11 16.88
N ARG A 70 -2.42 -5.32 17.02
CA ARG A 70 -2.28 -6.17 18.20
C ARG A 70 -0.81 -6.37 18.56
N ARG A 71 0.02 -6.79 17.59
CA ARG A 71 1.45 -7.00 17.80
C ARG A 71 2.16 -5.73 18.24
N SER A 72 1.93 -4.59 17.57
CA SER A 72 2.58 -3.32 17.91
C SER A 72 2.19 -2.80 19.29
N PHE A 73 0.89 -2.74 19.61
CA PHE A 73 0.44 -2.25 20.91
C PHE A 73 0.83 -3.18 22.05
N ALA A 74 0.76 -4.51 21.86
CA ALA A 74 1.22 -5.46 22.85
C ALA A 74 2.75 -5.38 23.06
N ALA A 75 3.54 -5.25 21.99
CA ALA A 75 4.99 -5.12 22.09
C ALA A 75 5.40 -3.84 22.84
N PHE A 76 4.81 -2.69 22.49
CA PHE A 76 5.06 -1.45 23.23
C PHE A 76 4.67 -1.57 24.71
N ALA A 77 3.50 -2.15 25.00
CA ALA A 77 3.05 -2.38 26.37
C ALA A 77 4.01 -3.30 27.16
N ARG A 78 4.56 -4.35 26.53
CA ARG A 78 5.58 -5.24 27.14
C ARG A 78 6.87 -4.51 27.49
N LEU A 79 7.30 -3.55 26.66
CA LEU A 79 8.48 -2.74 26.94
C LEU A 79 8.30 -1.86 28.19
N ARG A 80 7.06 -1.47 28.52
CA ARG A 80 6.73 -0.75 29.76
C ARG A 80 6.58 -1.70 30.95
N ASP A 81 5.84 -2.79 30.77
CA ASP A 81 5.59 -3.82 31.79
C ASP A 81 5.14 -5.13 31.09
N PRO A 82 5.85 -6.26 31.26
CA PRO A 82 5.47 -7.54 30.65
C PRO A 82 4.02 -7.95 30.95
N ALA A 83 3.53 -7.74 32.17
CA ALA A 83 2.17 -8.10 32.55
C ALA A 83 1.12 -7.20 31.88
N LEU A 84 1.47 -5.94 31.60
CA LEU A 84 0.63 -5.03 30.83
C LEU A 84 0.50 -5.50 29.38
N GLY A 85 1.60 -5.91 28.77
CA GLY A 85 1.59 -6.46 27.41
C GLY A 85 0.69 -7.68 27.26
N ASP A 86 0.80 -8.64 28.18
CA ASP A 86 -0.05 -9.83 28.18
C ASP A 86 -1.53 -9.50 28.44
N TRP A 87 -1.79 -8.46 29.23
CA TRP A 87 -3.15 -7.97 29.45
C TRP A 87 -3.71 -7.31 28.19
N VAL A 88 -2.93 -6.48 27.48
CA VAL A 88 -3.35 -5.87 26.20
C VAL A 88 -3.71 -6.95 25.19
N GLU A 89 -2.84 -7.94 25.00
CA GLU A 89 -3.05 -8.99 24.00
C GLU A 89 -4.30 -9.83 24.25
N ARG A 90 -4.62 -10.11 25.52
CA ARG A 90 -5.79 -10.93 25.90
C ARG A 90 -7.09 -10.14 26.01
N SER A 91 -7.03 -8.90 26.48
CA SER A 91 -8.23 -8.14 26.87
C SER A 91 -8.69 -7.12 25.82
N VAL A 92 -7.79 -6.65 24.95
CA VAL A 92 -8.13 -5.67 23.91
C VAL A 92 -8.53 -6.39 22.62
N ARG A 93 -9.57 -5.89 21.95
CA ARG A 93 -10.01 -6.37 20.63
C ARG A 93 -9.29 -5.60 19.51
N PHE A 94 -8.85 -6.34 18.50
CA PHE A 94 -8.15 -5.83 17.32
C PHE A 94 -8.72 -6.46 16.04
N PRO A 95 -9.96 -6.13 15.63
CA PRO A 95 -10.55 -6.67 14.42
C PRO A 95 -9.75 -6.24 13.18
N ASN A 96 -9.56 -7.16 12.24
CA ASN A 96 -9.06 -6.85 10.89
C ASN A 96 -10.17 -6.19 10.05
N CYS A 97 -9.77 -5.37 9.08
CA CYS A 97 -10.72 -4.79 8.13
C CYS A 97 -10.11 -4.46 6.77
N MET A 98 -10.89 -4.63 5.71
CA MET A 98 -10.59 -4.08 4.39
C MET A 98 -11.36 -2.77 4.20
N VAL A 99 -10.64 -1.69 3.91
CA VAL A 99 -11.22 -0.37 3.58
C VAL A 99 -10.91 0.01 2.14
N ASP A 100 -11.91 0.55 1.43
CA ASP A 100 -11.72 0.98 0.05
C ASP A 100 -12.56 2.22 -0.28
N ARG A 101 -11.85 3.32 -0.57
CA ARG A 101 -12.37 4.55 -1.16
C ARG A 101 -11.19 5.42 -1.62
N ILE A 102 -11.08 5.70 -2.91
CA ILE A 102 -10.09 6.65 -3.43
C ILE A 102 -10.44 8.05 -2.94
N THR A 103 -9.51 8.64 -2.20
CA THR A 103 -9.66 9.93 -1.52
C THR A 103 -8.40 10.77 -1.77
N PRO A 104 -8.38 11.63 -2.81
CA PRO A 104 -7.27 12.51 -3.10
C PRO A 104 -6.99 13.52 -1.99
N VAL A 105 -5.83 14.18 -2.07
CA VAL A 105 -5.51 15.32 -1.20
C VAL A 105 -6.34 16.51 -1.64
N THR A 106 -7.04 17.16 -0.69
CA THR A 106 -7.77 18.40 -0.93
C THR A 106 -6.86 19.50 -1.48
N THR A 107 -7.26 20.09 -2.60
CA THR A 107 -6.57 21.17 -3.29
C THR A 107 -7.33 22.50 -3.18
N ASP A 108 -6.68 23.59 -3.57
CA ASP A 108 -7.31 24.91 -3.68
C ASP A 108 -8.42 24.93 -4.74
N ALA A 109 -8.28 24.11 -5.79
CA ALA A 109 -9.29 23.94 -6.82
C ALA A 109 -10.55 23.28 -6.26
N ASP A 110 -10.41 22.23 -5.44
CA ASP A 110 -11.56 21.56 -4.81
C ASP A 110 -12.37 22.52 -3.91
N ARG A 111 -11.69 23.39 -3.17
CA ARG A 111 -12.34 24.40 -2.32
C ARG A 111 -13.07 25.47 -3.14
N ALA A 112 -12.48 25.90 -4.25
CA ALA A 112 -13.10 26.83 -5.17
C ALA A 112 -14.33 26.21 -5.85
N GLU A 113 -14.21 24.97 -6.34
CA GLU A 113 -15.29 24.24 -6.99
C GLU A 113 -16.51 24.06 -6.07
N LEU A 114 -16.28 23.68 -4.81
CA LEU A 114 -17.36 23.55 -3.82
C LEU A 114 -18.11 24.88 -3.60
N THR A 115 -17.37 25.98 -3.56
CA THR A 115 -17.95 27.33 -3.40
C THR A 115 -18.73 27.74 -4.65
N GLU A 116 -18.18 27.49 -5.84
CA GLU A 116 -18.76 27.88 -7.12
C GLU A 116 -20.03 27.08 -7.46
N GLN A 117 -20.00 25.76 -7.26
CA GLN A 117 -21.10 24.88 -7.63
C GLN A 117 -22.21 24.83 -6.57
N PHE A 118 -21.84 24.83 -5.29
CA PHE A 118 -22.79 24.58 -4.19
C PHE A 118 -22.99 25.78 -3.26
N GLY A 119 -22.21 26.86 -3.43
CA GLY A 119 -22.27 28.03 -2.54
C GLY A 119 -21.74 27.76 -1.13
N VAL A 120 -21.01 26.65 -0.93
CA VAL A 120 -20.50 26.23 0.39
C VAL A 120 -19.03 26.60 0.51
N GLN A 121 -18.71 27.44 1.50
CA GLN A 121 -17.33 27.75 1.87
C GLN A 121 -16.88 26.80 2.98
N ASP A 122 -16.15 25.76 2.59
CA ASP A 122 -15.47 24.84 3.50
C ASP A 122 -13.95 25.05 3.41
N ALA A 123 -13.30 25.24 4.56
CA ALA A 123 -11.85 25.41 4.62
C ALA A 123 -11.09 24.10 4.33
N TRP A 124 -11.72 22.95 4.57
CA TRP A 124 -11.09 21.64 4.38
C TRP A 124 -12.10 20.56 3.97
N PRO A 125 -12.72 20.67 2.78
CA PRO A 125 -13.58 19.62 2.26
C PRO A 125 -12.76 18.37 1.93
N VAL A 126 -13.41 17.20 1.92
CA VAL A 126 -12.81 15.94 1.45
C VAL A 126 -13.49 15.50 0.16
N VAL A 127 -12.72 15.46 -0.92
CA VAL A 127 -13.17 14.91 -2.21
C VAL A 127 -12.83 13.43 -2.25
N CYS A 128 -13.75 12.63 -2.79
CA CYS A 128 -13.58 11.19 -2.91
C CYS A 128 -14.45 10.64 -4.03
N GLU A 129 -14.11 9.45 -4.50
CA GLU A 129 -14.97 8.76 -5.46
C GLU A 129 -16.32 8.36 -4.84
N PRO A 130 -17.35 8.09 -5.68
CA PRO A 130 -18.63 7.58 -5.20
C PRO A 130 -18.55 6.16 -4.59
N PHE A 131 -17.64 5.31 -5.08
CA PHE A 131 -17.46 3.95 -4.58
C PHE A 131 -16.99 3.97 -3.11
N THR A 132 -17.57 3.10 -2.29
CA THR A 132 -17.12 2.86 -0.92
C THR A 132 -17.33 1.40 -0.56
N GLN A 133 -16.33 0.80 0.07
CA GLN A 133 -16.46 -0.53 0.65
C GLN A 133 -15.76 -0.61 2.00
N TRP A 134 -16.38 -1.29 2.94
CA TRP A 134 -15.78 -1.61 4.23
C TRP A 134 -16.20 -3.02 4.65
N VAL A 135 -15.22 -3.92 4.72
CA VAL A 135 -15.39 -5.29 5.19
C VAL A 135 -14.65 -5.42 6.52
N LEU A 136 -15.30 -5.96 7.54
CA LEU A 136 -14.85 -5.84 8.91
C LEU A 136 -15.17 -7.09 9.73
N GLU A 137 -14.19 -7.57 10.49
CA GLU A 137 -14.42 -8.64 11.47
C GLU A 137 -15.32 -8.15 12.60
N ASP A 138 -16.35 -8.91 12.96
CA ASP A 138 -17.26 -8.55 14.06
C ASP A 138 -16.68 -8.90 15.45
N SER A 139 -15.56 -8.26 15.82
CA SER A 139 -14.88 -8.44 17.10
C SER A 139 -14.66 -7.11 17.81
N PHE A 140 -15.63 -6.72 18.65
CA PHE A 140 -15.64 -5.43 19.35
C PHE A 140 -15.99 -5.55 20.83
N THR A 141 -15.47 -4.63 21.66
CA THR A 141 -16.06 -4.36 22.98
C THR A 141 -17.43 -3.70 22.80
N THR A 142 -17.48 -2.66 21.97
CA THR A 142 -18.71 -1.97 21.54
C THR A 142 -18.53 -1.45 20.11
N ARG A 143 -19.62 -1.40 19.33
CA ARG A 143 -19.65 -0.80 18.00
C ARG A 143 -21.03 -0.27 17.62
N PRO A 144 -21.13 0.69 16.69
CA PRO A 144 -22.39 1.05 16.04
C PRO A 144 -22.97 -0.13 15.21
N PRO A 145 -24.26 -0.05 14.81
CA PRO A 145 -24.85 -1.01 13.88
C PRO A 145 -24.39 -0.73 12.44
N LEU A 146 -23.09 -0.90 12.18
CA LEU A 146 -22.42 -0.55 10.92
C LEU A 146 -23.03 -1.25 9.69
N GLN A 147 -23.57 -2.45 9.88
CA GLN A 147 -24.22 -3.20 8.81
C GLN A 147 -25.49 -2.51 8.26
N ASP A 148 -26.12 -1.64 9.05
CA ASP A 148 -27.33 -0.92 8.64
C ASP A 148 -27.02 0.19 7.60
N VAL A 149 -25.74 0.53 7.43
CA VAL A 149 -25.24 1.53 6.47
C VAL A 149 -24.27 0.92 5.44
N GLY A 150 -24.35 -0.39 5.21
CA GLY A 150 -23.65 -1.08 4.11
C GLY A 150 -22.27 -1.66 4.44
N VAL A 151 -21.82 -1.59 5.70
CA VAL A 151 -20.57 -2.26 6.12
C VAL A 151 -20.79 -3.78 6.14
N GLN A 152 -19.87 -4.52 5.53
CA GLN A 152 -19.92 -5.98 5.47
C GLN A 152 -19.25 -6.55 6.72
N LEU A 153 -20.05 -7.10 7.63
CA LEU A 153 -19.54 -7.81 8.80
C LEU A 153 -19.29 -9.27 8.46
N VAL A 154 -18.06 -9.73 8.62
CA VAL A 154 -17.61 -11.07 8.27
C VAL A 154 -16.88 -11.73 9.43
N GLN A 155 -16.67 -13.04 9.33
CA GLN A 155 -15.86 -13.77 10.31
C GLN A 155 -14.37 -13.69 10.02
N ASP A 156 -14.02 -13.61 8.74
CA ASP A 156 -12.65 -13.54 8.25
C ASP A 156 -12.59 -12.53 7.10
N VAL A 157 -11.70 -11.55 7.26
CA VAL A 157 -11.49 -10.45 6.32
C VAL A 157 -10.36 -10.75 5.33
N GLU A 158 -9.47 -11.69 5.63
CA GLU A 158 -8.22 -11.91 4.90
C GLU A 158 -8.43 -12.05 3.37
N PRO A 159 -9.42 -12.81 2.86
CA PRO A 159 -9.66 -12.91 1.42
C PRO A 159 -9.98 -11.55 0.76
N TYR A 160 -10.74 -10.69 1.44
CA TYR A 160 -11.12 -9.37 0.94
C TYR A 160 -9.95 -8.39 0.97
N GLU A 161 -9.14 -8.42 2.05
CA GLU A 161 -7.90 -7.65 2.15
C GLU A 161 -6.93 -8.02 1.04
N LEU A 162 -6.63 -9.31 0.86
CA LEU A 162 -5.70 -9.78 -0.16
C LEU A 162 -6.16 -9.42 -1.57
N MET A 163 -7.46 -9.60 -1.86
CA MET A 163 -8.05 -9.17 -3.13
C MET A 163 -7.78 -7.69 -3.41
N LYS A 164 -8.10 -6.81 -2.45
CA LYS A 164 -7.92 -5.38 -2.61
C LYS A 164 -6.44 -4.99 -2.71
N LEU A 165 -5.58 -5.57 -1.88
CA LEU A 165 -4.15 -5.26 -1.88
C LEU A 165 -3.47 -5.67 -3.19
N ARG A 166 -3.82 -6.84 -3.73
CA ARG A 166 -3.15 -7.39 -4.93
C ARG A 166 -3.77 -6.93 -6.24
N LEU A 167 -5.07 -6.63 -6.28
CA LEU A 167 -5.76 -6.15 -7.50
C LEU A 167 -5.84 -4.62 -7.56
N LEU A 168 -6.14 -3.93 -6.46
CA LEU A 168 -6.26 -2.46 -6.47
C LEU A 168 -4.92 -1.80 -6.14
N ASN A 169 -4.38 -2.04 -4.95
CA ASN A 169 -3.21 -1.31 -4.47
C ASN A 169 -1.95 -1.59 -5.31
N ALA A 170 -1.72 -2.85 -5.66
CA ALA A 170 -0.60 -3.20 -6.53
C ALA A 170 -0.78 -2.66 -7.96
N SER A 171 -2.00 -2.62 -8.51
CA SER A 171 -2.27 -2.00 -9.82
C SER A 171 -2.05 -0.49 -9.81
N HIS A 172 -2.34 0.20 -8.70
CA HIS A 172 -1.92 1.60 -8.53
C HIS A 172 -0.41 1.77 -8.62
N GLN A 173 0.39 0.84 -8.09
CA GLN A 173 1.85 0.91 -8.25
C GLN A 173 2.28 0.52 -9.67
N ALA A 174 1.62 -0.47 -10.26
CA ALA A 174 1.87 -0.91 -11.63
C ALA A 174 1.68 0.23 -12.64
N LEU A 175 0.62 1.03 -12.48
CA LEU A 175 0.36 2.17 -13.36
C LEU A 175 1.26 3.37 -13.07
N ALA A 176 1.66 3.58 -11.81
CA ALA A 176 2.25 4.85 -11.39
C ALA A 176 3.59 5.15 -12.07
N TYR A 177 4.55 4.22 -12.02
CA TYR A 177 5.89 4.48 -12.54
C TYR A 177 5.92 4.50 -14.07
N PHE A 178 5.31 3.50 -14.71
CA PHE A 178 5.15 3.49 -16.17
C PHE A 178 4.40 4.73 -16.66
N GLY A 179 3.31 5.11 -15.98
CA GLY A 179 2.52 6.29 -16.32
C GLY A 179 3.35 7.57 -16.20
N HIS A 180 4.11 7.73 -15.13
CA HIS A 180 4.97 8.90 -14.94
C HIS A 180 6.06 8.99 -15.99
N LEU A 181 6.76 7.88 -16.26
CA LEU A 181 7.82 7.78 -17.26
C LEU A 181 7.28 8.05 -18.67
N ALA A 182 6.08 7.58 -18.99
CA ALA A 182 5.38 7.87 -20.25
C ALA A 182 4.79 9.29 -20.34
N GLY A 183 5.00 10.15 -19.34
CA GLY A 183 4.63 11.56 -19.36
C GLY A 183 3.26 11.91 -18.78
N TYR A 184 2.48 10.93 -18.29
CA TYR A 184 1.19 11.19 -17.66
C TYR A 184 1.33 11.83 -16.28
N ARG A 185 0.32 12.60 -15.89
CA ARG A 185 0.28 13.25 -14.57
C ARG A 185 -0.98 12.90 -13.77
N LEU A 186 -2.07 12.53 -14.44
CA LEU A 186 -3.31 12.11 -13.80
C LEU A 186 -3.58 10.63 -14.04
N VAL A 187 -4.08 9.94 -13.01
CA VAL A 187 -4.33 8.49 -13.04
C VAL A 187 -5.36 8.13 -14.11
N HIS A 188 -6.40 8.95 -14.27
CA HIS A 188 -7.43 8.70 -15.29
C HIS A 188 -6.88 8.79 -16.71
N GLU A 189 -5.91 9.68 -16.98
CA GLU A 189 -5.28 9.76 -18.31
C GLU A 189 -4.51 8.47 -18.63
N VAL A 190 -3.83 7.89 -17.62
CA VAL A 190 -3.15 6.60 -17.77
C VAL A 190 -4.17 5.50 -18.04
N CYS A 191 -5.25 5.41 -17.26
CA CYS A 191 -6.20 4.31 -17.36
C CYS A 191 -7.16 4.41 -18.56
N GLN A 192 -7.33 5.61 -19.12
CA GLN A 192 -8.02 5.83 -20.39
C GLN A 192 -7.17 5.42 -21.61
N ASP A 193 -5.85 5.25 -21.45
CA ASP A 193 -5.00 4.69 -22.51
C ASP A 193 -5.21 3.17 -22.62
N PRO A 194 -5.64 2.64 -23.79
CA PRO A 194 -5.89 1.21 -23.95
C PRO A 194 -4.68 0.31 -23.67
N LEU A 195 -3.45 0.79 -23.88
CA LEU A 195 -2.24 0.01 -23.60
C LEU A 195 -2.10 -0.24 -22.11
N PHE A 196 -2.27 0.80 -21.30
CA PHE A 196 -2.17 0.72 -19.84
C PHE A 196 -3.34 -0.05 -19.24
N ALA A 197 -4.56 0.17 -19.72
CA ALA A 197 -5.73 -0.61 -19.28
C ALA A 197 -5.53 -2.11 -19.51
N ARG A 198 -5.01 -2.50 -20.70
CA ARG A 198 -4.66 -3.89 -21.01
C ARG A 198 -3.55 -4.43 -20.12
N PHE A 199 -2.50 -3.64 -19.86
CA PHE A 199 -1.42 -4.02 -18.96
C PHE A 199 -1.92 -4.33 -17.55
N LEU A 200 -2.76 -3.45 -16.99
CA LEU A 200 -3.33 -3.63 -15.66
C LEU A 200 -4.26 -4.84 -15.59
N LEU A 201 -5.12 -5.04 -16.60
CA LEU A 201 -5.97 -6.23 -16.69
C LEU A 201 -5.13 -7.51 -16.79
N ALA A 202 -4.10 -7.53 -17.63
CA ALA A 202 -3.21 -8.69 -17.78
C ALA A 202 -2.46 -9.01 -16.48
N TYR A 203 -1.97 -8.00 -15.75
CA TYR A 203 -1.38 -8.20 -14.43
C TYR A 203 -2.40 -8.78 -13.45
N MET A 204 -3.60 -8.18 -13.39
CA MET A 204 -4.66 -8.62 -12.48
C MET A 204 -5.10 -10.06 -12.77
N GLU A 205 -5.27 -10.42 -14.04
CA GLU A 205 -5.75 -11.73 -14.47
C GLU A 205 -4.70 -12.82 -14.33
N HIS A 206 -3.49 -12.60 -14.83
CA HIS A 206 -2.49 -13.66 -14.97
C HIS A 206 -1.53 -13.77 -13.80
N GLU A 207 -1.29 -12.68 -13.07
CA GLU A 207 -0.29 -12.67 -12.00
C GLU A 207 -0.92 -12.48 -10.63
N ALA A 208 -1.90 -11.60 -10.46
CA ALA A 208 -2.49 -11.34 -9.14
C ALA A 208 -3.61 -12.34 -8.77
N THR A 209 -4.60 -12.56 -9.63
CA THR A 209 -5.75 -13.45 -9.34
C THR A 209 -5.37 -14.87 -8.95
N PRO A 210 -4.39 -15.54 -9.59
CA PRO A 210 -3.99 -16.90 -9.20
C PRO A 210 -3.48 -17.02 -7.77
N THR A 211 -3.05 -15.90 -7.18
CA THR A 211 -2.55 -15.86 -5.80
C THR A 211 -3.66 -15.72 -4.76
N LEU A 212 -4.90 -15.45 -5.19
CA LEU A 212 -6.03 -15.16 -4.31
C LEU A 212 -6.83 -16.42 -3.97
N GLU A 213 -7.25 -16.51 -2.71
CA GLU A 213 -8.28 -17.46 -2.31
C GLU A 213 -9.67 -17.01 -2.79
N PRO A 214 -10.66 -17.92 -2.85
CA PRO A 214 -12.04 -17.56 -3.16
C PRO A 214 -12.56 -16.48 -2.21
N VAL A 215 -13.05 -15.37 -2.77
CA VAL A 215 -13.61 -14.25 -2.00
C VAL A 215 -15.14 -14.36 -1.98
N PRO A 216 -15.77 -14.67 -0.83
CA PRO A 216 -17.20 -14.94 -0.79
C PRO A 216 -18.04 -13.75 -1.30
N GLY A 217 -18.86 -14.01 -2.31
CA GLY A 217 -19.79 -13.03 -2.88
C GLY A 217 -19.17 -12.02 -3.85
N ILE A 218 -17.90 -12.19 -4.24
CA ILE A 218 -17.23 -11.32 -5.21
C ILE A 218 -16.96 -12.08 -6.52
N ASP A 219 -17.35 -11.47 -7.63
CA ASP A 219 -16.88 -11.84 -8.97
C ASP A 219 -15.58 -11.07 -9.24
N LEU A 220 -14.44 -11.77 -9.25
CA LEU A 220 -13.13 -11.15 -9.42
C LEU A 220 -12.97 -10.51 -10.80
N VAL A 221 -13.53 -11.09 -11.86
CA VAL A 221 -13.43 -10.53 -13.21
C VAL A 221 -14.21 -9.22 -13.27
N ALA A 222 -15.45 -9.23 -12.75
CA ALA A 222 -16.24 -8.00 -12.66
C ALA A 222 -15.52 -6.92 -11.82
N TYR A 223 -14.92 -7.31 -10.69
CA TYR A 223 -14.16 -6.40 -9.83
C TYR A 223 -12.95 -5.78 -10.55
N GLN A 224 -12.18 -6.56 -11.31
CA GLN A 224 -11.04 -6.05 -12.10
C GLN A 224 -11.48 -4.98 -13.11
N HIS A 225 -12.58 -5.21 -13.82
CA HIS A 225 -13.11 -4.21 -14.76
C HIS A 225 -13.68 -2.97 -14.04
N GLU A 226 -14.30 -3.15 -12.87
CA GLU A 226 -14.72 -2.05 -12.01
C GLU A 226 -13.53 -1.20 -11.57
N LEU A 227 -12.38 -1.80 -11.24
CA LEU A 227 -11.15 -1.07 -10.91
C LEU A 227 -10.67 -0.20 -12.06
N ILE A 228 -10.64 -0.72 -13.29
CA ILE A 228 -10.29 0.08 -14.48
C ILE A 228 -11.24 1.26 -14.64
N ALA A 229 -12.55 1.04 -14.46
CA ALA A 229 -13.55 2.10 -14.54
C ALA A 229 -13.36 3.17 -13.45
N ARG A 230 -13.06 2.75 -12.21
CA ARG A 230 -12.78 3.63 -11.08
C ARG A 230 -11.52 4.46 -11.31
N PHE A 231 -10.44 3.85 -11.77
CA PHE A 231 -9.19 4.57 -12.06
C PHE A 231 -9.34 5.55 -13.24
N SER A 232 -10.24 5.25 -14.19
CA SER A 232 -10.55 6.10 -15.35
C SER A 232 -11.44 7.30 -15.02
N ASN A 233 -11.86 7.46 -13.76
CA ASN A 233 -12.75 8.54 -13.35
C ASN A 233 -12.02 9.89 -13.29
N GLU A 234 -12.27 10.72 -14.29
CA GLU A 234 -11.69 12.07 -14.42
C GLU A 234 -12.02 13.01 -13.26
N GLN A 235 -13.15 12.80 -12.57
CA GLN A 235 -13.64 13.66 -11.50
C GLN A 235 -12.81 13.53 -10.22
N VAL A 236 -12.13 12.39 -10.04
CA VAL A 236 -11.25 12.16 -8.89
C VAL A 236 -9.95 12.98 -9.02
N ARG A 237 -9.50 13.24 -10.26
CA ARG A 237 -8.26 13.97 -10.56
C ARG A 237 -7.03 13.49 -9.77
N ASP A 238 -7.00 12.19 -9.48
CA ASP A 238 -5.90 11.60 -8.73
C ASP A 238 -4.57 11.75 -9.49
N THR A 239 -3.48 12.03 -8.78
CA THR A 239 -2.19 12.31 -9.40
C THR A 239 -1.29 11.08 -9.40
N VAL A 240 -0.60 10.86 -10.52
CA VAL A 240 0.40 9.81 -10.65
C VAL A 240 1.50 9.97 -9.59
N ALA A 241 1.93 11.20 -9.30
CA ALA A 241 2.95 11.49 -8.30
C ALA A 241 2.55 11.03 -6.88
N ARG A 242 1.27 11.17 -6.49
CA ARG A 242 0.76 10.66 -5.20
C ARG A 242 0.85 9.14 -5.11
N LEU A 243 0.60 8.45 -6.22
CA LEU A 243 0.74 6.99 -6.28
C LEU A 243 2.22 6.54 -6.23
N CYS A 244 3.14 7.31 -6.81
CA CYS A 244 4.59 7.06 -6.72
C CYS A 244 5.18 7.32 -5.32
N ALA A 245 4.57 8.19 -4.51
CA ALA A 245 5.11 8.56 -3.21
C ALA A 245 5.13 7.39 -2.21
N GLU A 246 6.16 7.33 -1.36
CA GLU A 246 6.33 6.29 -0.31
C GLU A 246 6.27 4.85 -0.85
N SER A 247 6.81 4.63 -2.05
CA SER A 247 6.85 3.33 -2.71
C SER A 247 7.55 2.24 -1.87
N SER A 248 8.55 2.62 -1.07
CA SER A 248 9.28 1.69 -0.19
C SER A 248 8.39 1.07 0.90
N ASP A 249 7.27 1.71 1.25
CA ASP A 249 6.30 1.18 2.21
C ASP A 249 5.16 0.38 1.54
N ARG A 250 5.06 0.46 0.21
CA ARG A 250 3.93 -0.03 -0.59
C ARG A 250 4.28 -1.29 -1.38
N ILE A 251 5.34 -1.23 -2.21
CA ILE A 251 5.76 -2.34 -3.07
C ILE A 251 6.02 -3.62 -2.28
N PRO A 252 6.76 -3.60 -1.14
CA PRO A 252 6.99 -4.81 -0.35
C PRO A 252 5.72 -5.44 0.22
N LYS A 253 4.67 -4.65 0.47
CA LYS A 253 3.41 -5.12 1.08
C LYS A 253 2.38 -5.56 0.06
N TRP A 254 2.40 -4.99 -1.14
CA TRP A 254 1.32 -5.18 -2.11
C TRP A 254 1.74 -6.03 -3.30
N LEU A 255 2.92 -5.76 -3.88
CA LEU A 255 3.36 -6.36 -5.13
C LEU A 255 4.32 -7.54 -4.92
N LEU A 256 5.32 -7.39 -4.04
CA LEU A 256 6.31 -8.47 -3.82
C LEU A 256 5.69 -9.80 -3.34
N PRO A 257 4.61 -9.82 -2.54
CA PRO A 257 3.94 -11.07 -2.20
C PRO A 257 3.36 -11.81 -3.41
N VAL A 258 2.93 -11.09 -4.46
CA VAL A 258 2.46 -11.69 -5.73
C VAL A 258 3.61 -12.37 -6.45
N ILE A 259 4.74 -11.66 -6.59
CA ILE A 259 5.95 -12.20 -7.23
C ILE A 259 6.44 -13.45 -6.51
N ARG A 260 6.52 -13.41 -5.18
CA ARG A 260 6.97 -14.54 -4.35
C ARG A 260 6.05 -15.75 -4.48
N HIS A 261 4.74 -15.54 -4.40
CA HIS A 261 3.78 -16.62 -4.58
C HIS A 261 3.94 -17.29 -5.94
N ASN A 262 4.05 -16.50 -7.02
CA ASN A 262 4.18 -17.04 -8.37
C ASN A 262 5.54 -17.69 -8.63
N LEU A 263 6.63 -17.24 -8.00
CA LEU A 263 7.90 -17.96 -8.01
C LEU A 263 7.78 -19.33 -7.33
N GLU A 264 7.15 -19.39 -6.16
CA GLU A 264 6.96 -20.63 -5.40
C GLU A 264 6.04 -21.64 -6.09
N HIS A 265 5.10 -21.17 -6.91
CA HIS A 265 4.07 -21.99 -7.57
C HIS A 265 4.23 -22.08 -9.10
N ASP A 266 5.38 -21.66 -9.62
CA ASP A 266 5.70 -21.66 -11.06
C ASP A 266 4.67 -20.90 -11.94
N GLY A 267 4.05 -19.85 -11.39
CA GLY A 267 3.13 -18.93 -12.09
C GLY A 267 3.87 -17.80 -12.81
N ASP A 268 3.14 -16.89 -13.47
CA ASP A 268 3.75 -15.77 -14.21
C ASP A 268 4.27 -14.65 -13.28
N ILE A 269 5.40 -14.02 -13.63
CA ILE A 269 5.99 -12.92 -12.84
C ILE A 269 6.45 -11.73 -13.67
N GLU A 270 6.33 -11.78 -15.00
CA GLU A 270 6.99 -10.82 -15.88
C GLU A 270 6.44 -9.41 -15.69
N LEU A 271 5.11 -9.25 -15.57
CA LEU A 271 4.47 -7.95 -15.45
C LEU A 271 4.76 -7.33 -14.08
N ALA A 272 4.58 -8.08 -12.99
CA ALA A 272 4.90 -7.62 -11.65
C ALA A 272 6.39 -7.30 -11.49
N THR A 273 7.28 -8.09 -12.11
CA THR A 273 8.72 -7.82 -12.11
C THR A 273 9.05 -6.56 -12.92
N ALA A 274 8.37 -6.33 -14.05
CA ALA A 274 8.50 -5.10 -14.82
C ALA A 274 8.02 -3.86 -14.06
N VAL A 275 7.03 -4.00 -13.17
CA VAL A 275 6.66 -2.92 -12.23
C VAL A 275 7.82 -2.58 -11.30
N VAL A 276 8.53 -3.57 -10.75
CA VAL A 276 9.74 -3.32 -9.93
C VAL A 276 10.83 -2.64 -10.75
N ALA A 277 11.05 -3.07 -11.99
CA ALA A 277 12.00 -2.42 -12.90
C ALA A 277 11.62 -0.97 -13.22
N SER A 278 10.33 -0.69 -13.46
CA SER A 278 9.86 0.69 -13.71
C SER A 278 9.99 1.59 -12.48
N TRP A 279 9.80 1.05 -11.27
CA TRP A 279 10.11 1.79 -10.04
C TRP A 279 11.59 2.14 -9.94
N ALA A 280 12.47 1.18 -10.23
CA ALA A 280 13.92 1.41 -10.22
C ALA A 280 14.31 2.48 -11.24
N ARG A 281 13.76 2.42 -12.46
CA ARG A 281 13.95 3.44 -13.51
C ARG A 281 13.45 4.81 -13.08
N TYR A 282 12.26 4.89 -12.50
CA TYR A 282 11.69 6.13 -11.94
C TYR A 282 12.58 6.72 -10.83
N ALA A 283 13.12 5.87 -9.96
CA ALA A 283 13.96 6.25 -8.82
C ALA A 283 15.33 6.83 -9.22
N GLU A 284 15.75 6.72 -10.48
CA GLU A 284 16.94 7.43 -10.98
C GLU A 284 16.78 8.96 -10.91
N GLY A 285 15.53 9.42 -10.84
CA GLY A 285 15.17 10.83 -10.63
C GLY A 285 15.13 11.66 -11.91
N VAL A 286 15.06 11.01 -13.09
CA VAL A 286 14.99 11.66 -14.40
C VAL A 286 14.02 10.89 -15.30
N ASP A 287 13.06 11.58 -15.90
CA ASP A 287 12.06 10.99 -16.80
C ASP A 287 12.61 10.73 -18.21
N GLU A 288 11.76 10.21 -19.10
CA GLU A 288 12.13 9.88 -20.48
C GLU A 288 12.39 11.10 -21.37
N HIS A 289 12.00 12.29 -20.91
CA HIS A 289 12.26 13.58 -21.57
C HIS A 289 13.45 14.31 -20.95
N GLY A 290 14.18 13.68 -20.04
CA GLY A 290 15.33 14.27 -19.34
C GLY A 290 14.95 15.29 -18.27
N GLN A 291 13.67 15.37 -17.87
CA GLN A 291 13.23 16.26 -16.80
C GLN A 291 13.43 15.61 -15.42
N PRO A 292 13.72 16.40 -14.38
CA PRO A 292 13.89 15.86 -13.04
C PRO A 292 12.58 15.30 -12.48
N ILE A 293 12.68 14.15 -11.82
CA ILE A 293 11.61 13.54 -11.04
C ILE A 293 11.90 13.79 -9.55
N GLU A 294 10.91 14.34 -8.82
CA GLU A 294 10.97 14.40 -7.37
C GLU A 294 10.55 13.05 -6.76
N VAL A 295 11.54 12.28 -6.30
CA VAL A 295 11.29 11.04 -5.56
C VAL A 295 10.91 11.40 -4.12
N VAL A 296 9.63 11.23 -3.79
CA VAL A 296 9.07 11.42 -2.44
C VAL A 296 9.00 10.06 -1.75
N ASP A 297 9.94 9.80 -0.84
CA ASP A 297 10.01 8.55 -0.09
C ASP A 297 10.89 8.73 1.16
N ARG A 298 10.53 8.12 2.29
CA ARG A 298 11.37 8.14 3.51
C ARG A 298 12.78 7.58 3.29
N LEU A 299 12.96 6.65 2.34
CA LEU A 299 14.25 6.05 1.95
C LEU A 299 14.85 6.69 0.70
N ARG A 300 14.36 7.87 0.26
CA ARG A 300 14.79 8.55 -0.98
C ARG A 300 16.29 8.51 -1.24
N GLY A 301 17.11 8.83 -0.24
CA GLY A 301 18.57 8.88 -0.39
C GLY A 301 19.14 7.55 -0.87
N GLN A 302 18.75 6.46 -0.21
CA GLN A 302 19.19 5.09 -0.51
C GLN A 302 18.63 4.62 -1.86
N LEU A 303 17.35 4.86 -2.12
CA LEU A 303 16.68 4.45 -3.36
C LEU A 303 17.30 5.12 -4.59
N VAL A 304 17.51 6.44 -4.55
CA VAL A 304 18.08 7.19 -5.68
C VAL A 304 19.54 6.80 -5.92
N GLU A 305 20.32 6.60 -4.85
CA GLU A 305 21.70 6.13 -4.96
C GLU A 305 21.77 4.76 -5.62
N ALA A 306 20.98 3.79 -5.14
CA ALA A 306 20.94 2.44 -5.68
C ALA A 306 20.43 2.42 -7.13
N ALA A 307 19.41 3.22 -7.45
CA ALA A 307 18.86 3.31 -8.79
C ALA A 307 19.88 3.86 -9.79
N ARG A 308 20.64 4.90 -9.43
CA ARG A 308 21.67 5.46 -10.31
C ARG A 308 22.87 4.54 -10.50
N ALA A 309 23.16 3.69 -9.52
CA ALA A 309 24.22 2.69 -9.61
C ALA A 309 23.92 1.58 -10.64
N GLN A 310 22.68 1.46 -11.12
CA GLN A 310 22.27 0.44 -12.10
C GLN A 310 23.02 0.51 -13.43
N HIS A 311 23.54 1.68 -13.82
CA HIS A 311 24.39 1.81 -15.01
C HIS A 311 25.74 1.07 -14.89
N VAL A 312 26.13 0.68 -13.67
CA VAL A 312 27.38 -0.05 -13.39
C VAL A 312 27.08 -1.45 -12.85
N ASP A 313 26.14 -1.58 -11.91
CA ASP A 313 25.63 -2.86 -11.40
C ASP A 313 24.11 -2.89 -11.62
N PRO A 314 23.62 -3.49 -12.72
CA PRO A 314 22.19 -3.50 -13.06
C PRO A 314 21.26 -4.05 -11.98
N LEU A 315 21.76 -4.81 -11.00
CA LEU A 315 20.97 -5.33 -9.87
C LEU A 315 21.04 -4.47 -8.61
N ALA A 316 21.77 -3.35 -8.62
CA ALA A 316 22.05 -2.53 -7.44
C ALA A 316 20.79 -2.15 -6.65
N PHE A 317 19.70 -1.83 -7.36
CA PHE A 317 18.44 -1.45 -6.73
C PHE A 317 17.78 -2.62 -5.97
N VAL A 318 17.70 -3.79 -6.59
CA VAL A 318 17.06 -4.98 -5.99
C VAL A 318 17.95 -5.71 -4.97
N ARG A 319 19.22 -5.31 -4.81
CA ARG A 319 20.12 -5.83 -3.76
C ARG A 319 19.76 -5.39 -2.35
N ASP A 320 18.92 -4.36 -2.19
CA ASP A 320 18.47 -3.94 -0.86
C ASP A 320 17.56 -5.01 -0.23
N ARG A 321 18.18 -5.88 0.58
CA ARG A 321 17.47 -6.97 1.27
C ARG A 321 16.46 -6.47 2.32
N GLN A 322 16.53 -5.20 2.75
CA GLN A 322 15.52 -4.63 3.64
C GLN A 322 14.18 -4.42 2.92
N LEU A 323 14.21 -4.24 1.60
CA LEU A 323 13.03 -4.03 0.76
C LEU A 323 12.63 -5.29 0.00
N PHE A 324 13.61 -5.96 -0.64
CA PHE A 324 13.36 -7.05 -1.58
C PHE A 324 13.61 -8.44 -0.99
N GLY A 325 14.24 -8.53 0.18
CA GLY A 325 14.60 -9.80 0.81
C GLY A 325 15.64 -10.58 -0.01
N ASP A 326 15.31 -11.81 -0.37
CA ASP A 326 16.11 -12.75 -1.15
C ASP A 326 15.78 -12.80 -2.66
N LEU A 327 14.89 -11.94 -3.17
CA LEU A 327 14.52 -11.94 -4.59
C LEU A 327 15.73 -11.76 -5.53
N VAL A 328 16.77 -11.04 -5.09
CA VAL A 328 18.01 -10.85 -5.85
C VAL A 328 18.81 -12.15 -6.06
N ASP A 329 18.52 -13.19 -5.29
CA ASP A 329 19.17 -14.51 -5.41
C ASP A 329 18.39 -15.44 -6.35
N ASP A 330 17.18 -15.06 -6.79
CA ASP A 330 16.34 -15.84 -7.71
C ASP A 330 16.66 -15.49 -9.18
N GLU A 331 17.10 -16.49 -9.94
CA GLU A 331 17.50 -16.32 -11.35
C GLU A 331 16.32 -15.93 -12.25
N ARG A 332 15.12 -16.45 -11.98
CA ARG A 332 13.93 -16.17 -12.80
C ARG A 332 13.49 -14.73 -12.61
N PHE A 333 13.49 -14.25 -11.36
CA PHE A 333 13.22 -12.86 -11.04
C PHE A 333 14.28 -11.93 -11.63
N THR A 334 15.56 -12.19 -11.39
CA THR A 334 16.64 -11.29 -11.85
C THR A 334 16.73 -11.22 -13.37
N ALA A 335 16.50 -12.32 -14.09
CA ALA A 335 16.45 -12.32 -15.55
C ALA A 335 15.30 -11.46 -16.09
N ALA A 336 14.07 -11.63 -15.56
CA ALA A 336 12.92 -10.83 -15.97
C ALA A 336 13.09 -9.34 -15.62
N TYR A 337 13.66 -9.04 -14.44
CA TYR A 337 13.96 -7.68 -14.01
C TYR A 337 14.95 -6.99 -14.93
N LEU A 338 16.06 -7.65 -15.27
CA LEU A 338 17.08 -7.11 -16.16
C LEU A 338 16.54 -6.87 -17.57
N ALA A 339 15.73 -7.79 -18.09
CA ALA A 339 15.09 -7.62 -19.40
C ALA A 339 14.15 -6.41 -19.44
N ALA A 340 13.33 -6.22 -18.40
CA ALA A 340 12.43 -5.08 -18.30
C ALA A 340 13.21 -3.76 -18.11
N LEU A 341 14.24 -3.75 -17.26
CA LEU A 341 15.06 -2.56 -17.00
C LEU A 341 15.83 -2.12 -18.26
N ASP A 342 16.43 -3.06 -19.00
CA ASP A 342 17.12 -2.78 -20.27
C ASP A 342 16.15 -2.21 -21.32
N SER A 343 14.94 -2.78 -21.43
CA SER A 343 13.89 -2.26 -22.30
C SER A 343 13.48 -0.84 -21.92
N LEU A 344 13.32 -0.55 -20.62
CA LEU A 344 13.00 0.79 -20.12
C LEU A 344 14.09 1.82 -20.44
N HIS A 345 15.37 1.46 -20.32
CA HIS A 345 16.48 2.35 -20.68
C HIS A 345 16.61 2.56 -22.19
N SER A 346 16.39 1.51 -22.99
CA SER A 346 16.67 1.54 -24.44
C SER A 346 15.48 1.99 -25.29
N LYS A 347 14.26 1.67 -24.88
CA LYS A 347 13.03 1.88 -25.67
C LYS A 347 11.98 2.75 -24.97
N GLY A 348 12.05 2.89 -23.65
CA GLY A 348 11.08 3.63 -22.84
C GLY A 348 9.86 2.81 -22.43
N ALA A 349 9.03 3.41 -21.58
CA ALA A 349 7.93 2.81 -20.85
C ALA A 349 6.84 2.25 -21.77
N ARG A 350 6.39 3.05 -22.74
CA ARG A 350 5.31 2.62 -23.66
C ARG A 350 5.72 1.40 -24.47
N THR A 351 6.87 1.45 -25.15
CA THR A 351 7.33 0.31 -25.96
C THR A 351 7.65 -0.91 -25.11
N THR A 352 8.14 -0.73 -23.87
CA THR A 352 8.30 -1.85 -22.94
C THR A 352 6.96 -2.52 -22.62
N LEU A 353 5.89 -1.75 -22.39
CA LEU A 353 4.55 -2.31 -22.20
C LEU A 353 4.01 -2.99 -23.46
N GLU A 354 4.24 -2.42 -24.64
CA GLU A 354 3.87 -3.03 -25.93
C GLU A 354 4.55 -4.38 -26.12
N ASP A 355 5.86 -4.49 -25.83
CA ASP A 355 6.63 -5.72 -25.94
C ASP A 355 6.16 -6.79 -24.93
N LEU A 356 5.91 -6.39 -23.67
CA LEU A 356 5.40 -7.28 -22.62
C LEU A 356 4.01 -7.85 -22.95
N LEU A 357 3.16 -7.03 -23.59
CA LEU A 357 1.81 -7.45 -24.00
C LEU A 357 1.78 -8.14 -25.36
N GLY A 358 2.73 -7.86 -26.25
CA GLY A 358 2.82 -8.46 -27.59
C GLY A 358 3.12 -9.96 -27.57
N GLY A 359 3.66 -10.47 -26.46
CA GLY A 359 3.82 -11.90 -26.21
C GLY A 359 2.57 -12.61 -25.65
N ARG A 360 1.49 -11.88 -25.36
CA ARG A 360 0.28 -12.41 -24.71
C ARG A 360 -0.96 -12.22 -25.61
N PRO A 361 -1.83 -13.23 -25.75
CA PRO A 361 -2.98 -13.17 -26.66
C PRO A 361 -4.00 -12.08 -26.32
#